data_AF-A0A087D441-F1
#
_entry.id   AF-A0A087D441-F1
#
_cell.length_a   1.000
_cell.length_b   1.000
_cell.length_c   1.000
_cell.angle_alpha   90.00
_cell.angle_beta   90.00
_cell.angle_gamma   90.00
#
_symmetry.space_group_name_H-M   'P 1'
#
loop_
_entity.id
_entity.type
_entity.pdbx_description
1 polymer ?
#
loop_
_entity_poly.entity_id
_entity_poly.type
_entity_poly.pdbx_seq_one_letter_code
_entity_poly.pdbx_strand_id
1 'polypeptide(L)'
;MGGLVSFLQWVWSGIGGLGGFVGLLGGGCGVFALFQTGKSNLLAKKANRIAQEANGIAADAKGVAEEANRLAGKANEISADANAISQRALSVTADQTVYKWRVEFDGESSTVFLLNDCPHEASDVHVFVRHEDQTIMDRIVDKVPAFGEIPLKDELFTQKVVEDQRSIDRLNSSAGFVYIGVGGYDVTVHVAYTTELGSRRSDEIKHRLTNGQRH
;
A
#
# COMPACT_ATOMS: atom_id res chain seq x y z
N MET A 1 28.43 -116.81 -17.86
CA MET A 1 29.32 -115.63 -17.80
C MET A 1 29.03 -114.57 -18.88
N GLY A 2 28.30 -114.83 -19.97
CA GLY A 2 28.08 -113.84 -21.05
C GLY A 2 26.94 -112.80 -20.82
N GLY A 3 25.85 -113.18 -20.14
CA GLY A 3 24.69 -112.28 -19.96
C GLY A 3 24.88 -111.14 -18.97
N LEU A 4 25.64 -111.37 -17.89
CA LEU A 4 25.82 -110.37 -16.81
C LEU A 4 26.74 -109.22 -17.23
N VAL A 5 27.79 -109.53 -18.00
CA VAL A 5 28.72 -108.54 -18.56
C VAL A 5 28.03 -107.67 -19.61
N SER A 6 27.17 -108.28 -20.44
CA SER A 6 26.38 -107.57 -21.47
C SER A 6 25.34 -106.63 -20.85
N PHE A 7 24.70 -107.05 -19.75
CA PHE A 7 23.75 -106.22 -19.01
C PHE A 7 24.44 -105.02 -18.33
N LEU A 8 25.60 -105.24 -17.71
CA LEU A 8 26.36 -104.15 -17.05
C LEU A 8 26.89 -103.12 -18.05
N GLN A 9 27.34 -103.54 -19.25
CA GLN A 9 27.72 -102.61 -20.33
C GLN A 9 26.53 -101.80 -20.85
N TRP A 10 25.35 -102.43 -21.00
CA TRP A 10 24.13 -101.74 -21.42
C TRP A 10 23.65 -100.72 -20.39
N VAL A 11 23.69 -101.06 -19.09
CA VAL A 11 23.35 -100.15 -17.99
C VAL A 11 24.34 -98.98 -17.89
N TRP A 12 25.65 -99.23 -18.04
CA TRP A 12 26.66 -98.17 -18.02
C TRP A 12 26.53 -97.21 -19.22
N SER A 13 26.24 -97.74 -20.40
CA SER A 13 25.99 -96.92 -21.60
C SER A 13 24.65 -96.16 -21.54
N GLY A 14 23.63 -96.73 -20.90
CA GLY A 14 22.33 -96.10 -20.70
C GLY A 14 22.36 -94.96 -19.67
N ILE A 15 23.08 -95.14 -18.56
CA ILE A 15 23.25 -94.13 -17.51
C ILE A 15 24.16 -92.99 -17.98
N GLY A 16 25.26 -93.31 -18.68
CA GLY A 16 26.16 -92.30 -19.26
C GLY A 16 25.49 -91.45 -20.37
N GLY A 17 24.66 -92.08 -21.22
CA GLY A 17 23.91 -91.38 -22.26
C GLY A 17 22.81 -90.47 -21.72
N LEU A 18 22.07 -90.91 -20.70
CA LEU A 18 21.04 -90.10 -20.03
C LEU A 18 21.67 -88.96 -19.20
N GLY A 19 22.78 -89.20 -18.50
CA GLY A 19 23.50 -88.18 -17.75
C GLY A 19 24.07 -87.08 -18.65
N GLY A 20 24.63 -87.44 -19.81
CA GLY A 20 25.15 -86.48 -20.79
C GLY A 20 24.04 -85.62 -21.43
N PHE A 21 22.88 -86.21 -21.71
CA PHE A 21 21.74 -85.49 -22.31
C PHE A 21 21.07 -84.52 -21.32
N VAL A 22 20.92 -84.94 -20.05
CA VAL A 22 20.40 -84.09 -18.97
C VAL A 22 21.38 -82.95 -18.64
N GLY A 23 22.70 -83.21 -18.69
CA GLY A 23 23.73 -82.19 -18.50
C GLY A 23 23.75 -81.13 -19.61
N LEU A 24 23.57 -81.53 -20.88
CA LEU A 24 23.51 -80.59 -22.01
C LEU A 24 22.24 -79.74 -22.00
N LEU A 25 21.08 -80.36 -21.69
CA LEU A 25 19.82 -79.62 -21.54
C LEU A 25 19.85 -78.70 -20.32
N GLY A 26 20.41 -79.14 -19.20
CA GLY A 26 20.60 -78.33 -18.00
C GLY A 26 21.57 -77.16 -18.23
N GLY A 27 22.67 -77.40 -18.94
CA GLY A 27 23.63 -76.35 -19.33
C GLY A 27 23.01 -75.31 -20.28
N GLY A 28 22.24 -75.77 -21.28
CA GLY A 28 21.53 -74.88 -22.21
C GLY A 28 20.46 -74.02 -21.52
N CYS A 29 19.65 -74.62 -20.63
CA CYS A 29 18.69 -73.90 -19.79
C CYS A 29 19.37 -72.90 -18.85
N GLY A 30 20.53 -73.26 -18.26
CA GLY A 30 21.31 -72.37 -17.41
C GLY A 30 21.85 -71.14 -18.15
N VAL A 31 22.37 -71.32 -19.36
CA VAL A 31 22.85 -70.21 -20.20
C VAL A 31 21.70 -69.31 -20.63
N PHE A 32 20.55 -69.88 -21.04
CA PHE A 32 19.37 -69.10 -21.39
C PHE A 32 18.83 -68.29 -20.20
N ALA A 33 18.81 -68.90 -19.01
CA ALA A 33 18.42 -68.24 -17.76
C ALA A 33 19.38 -67.09 -17.41
N LEU A 34 20.69 -67.25 -17.59
CA LEU A 34 21.68 -66.19 -17.36
C LEU A 34 21.52 -65.01 -18.34
N PHE A 35 21.29 -65.30 -19.63
CA PHE A 35 21.03 -64.25 -20.62
C PHE A 35 19.71 -63.50 -20.35
N GLN A 36 18.65 -64.22 -19.96
CA GLN A 36 17.37 -63.63 -19.60
C GLN A 36 17.49 -62.77 -18.32
N THR A 37 18.22 -63.27 -17.31
CA THR A 37 18.50 -62.55 -16.07
C THR A 37 19.35 -61.30 -16.33
N GLY A 38 20.35 -61.38 -17.22
CA GLY A 38 21.18 -60.25 -17.62
C GLY A 38 20.37 -59.13 -18.30
N LYS A 39 19.46 -59.49 -19.22
CA LYS A 39 18.54 -58.54 -19.84
C LYS A 39 17.58 -57.92 -18.83
N SER A 40 17.02 -58.73 -17.91
CA SER A 40 16.15 -58.26 -16.84
C SER A 40 16.87 -57.27 -15.91
N ASN A 41 18.12 -57.56 -15.55
CA ASN A 41 18.92 -56.71 -14.68
C ASN A 41 19.28 -55.36 -15.36
N LEU A 42 19.52 -55.37 -16.68
CA LEU A 42 19.69 -54.14 -17.47
C LEU A 42 18.39 -53.33 -17.54
N LEU A 43 17.24 -53.98 -17.70
CA LEU A 43 15.94 -53.32 -17.69
C LEU A 43 15.66 -52.69 -16.32
N ALA A 44 15.93 -53.40 -15.24
CA ALA A 44 15.78 -52.92 -13.87
C ALA A 44 16.68 -51.71 -13.59
N LYS A 45 17.94 -51.71 -14.05
CA LYS A 45 18.83 -50.55 -13.93
C LYS A 45 18.32 -49.33 -14.71
N LYS A 46 17.80 -49.53 -15.91
CA LYS A 46 17.18 -48.45 -16.70
C LYS A 46 15.92 -47.91 -16.03
N ALA A 47 15.04 -48.79 -15.54
CA ALA A 47 13.83 -48.41 -14.82
C ALA A 47 14.16 -47.64 -13.54
N ASN A 48 15.19 -48.06 -12.79
CA ASN A 48 15.63 -47.36 -11.59
C ASN A 48 16.19 -45.97 -11.89
N ARG A 49 16.93 -45.81 -13.00
CA ARG A 49 17.40 -44.49 -13.45
C ARG A 49 16.24 -43.57 -13.83
N ILE A 50 15.27 -44.07 -14.58
CA ILE A 50 14.06 -43.31 -14.94
C ILE A 50 13.27 -42.91 -13.70
N ALA A 51 13.14 -43.81 -12.72
CA ALA A 51 12.49 -43.51 -11.44
C ALA A 51 13.23 -42.42 -10.66
N GLN A 52 14.57 -42.44 -10.67
CA GLN A 52 15.38 -41.42 -10.04
C GLN A 52 15.26 -40.06 -10.74
N GLU A 53 15.26 -40.03 -12.07
CA GLU A 53 15.00 -38.82 -12.86
C GLU A 53 13.59 -38.26 -12.60
N ALA A 54 12.57 -39.14 -12.57
CA ALA A 54 11.19 -38.75 -12.26
C ALA A 54 11.06 -38.18 -10.83
N ASN A 55 11.77 -38.74 -9.86
CA ASN A 55 11.82 -38.19 -8.50
C ASN A 55 12.50 -36.81 -8.47
N GLY A 56 13.54 -36.60 -9.29
CA GLY A 56 14.17 -35.29 -9.46
C GLY A 56 13.19 -34.24 -10.00
N ILE A 57 12.49 -34.57 -11.08
CA ILE A 57 11.46 -33.69 -11.68
C ILE A 57 10.34 -33.40 -10.67
N ALA A 58 9.90 -34.39 -9.89
CA ALA A 58 8.89 -34.19 -8.87
C ALA A 58 9.35 -33.25 -7.75
N ALA A 59 10.62 -33.32 -7.35
CA ALA A 59 11.21 -32.40 -6.38
C ALA A 59 11.27 -30.96 -6.93
N ASP A 60 11.71 -30.80 -8.18
CA ASP A 60 11.74 -29.49 -8.84
C ASP A 60 10.33 -28.90 -8.98
N ALA A 61 9.35 -29.71 -9.38
CA ALA A 61 7.95 -29.31 -9.48
C ALA A 61 7.39 -28.86 -8.12
N LYS A 62 7.77 -29.53 -7.03
CA LYS A 62 7.42 -29.11 -5.67
C LYS A 62 8.02 -27.74 -5.33
N GLY A 63 9.29 -27.53 -5.65
CA GLY A 63 9.96 -26.23 -5.44
C GLY A 63 9.27 -25.09 -6.20
N VAL A 64 8.91 -25.32 -7.46
CA VAL A 64 8.16 -24.35 -8.28
C VAL A 64 6.77 -24.07 -7.66
N ALA A 65 6.08 -25.09 -7.17
CA ALA A 65 4.77 -24.92 -6.52
C ALA A 65 4.87 -24.13 -5.21
N GLU A 66 5.91 -24.35 -4.41
CA GLU A 66 6.18 -23.58 -3.19
C GLU A 66 6.45 -22.10 -3.50
N GLU A 67 7.24 -21.83 -4.55
CA GLU A 67 7.50 -20.46 -5.00
C GLU A 67 6.24 -19.78 -5.55
N ALA A 68 5.43 -20.50 -6.33
CA ALA A 68 4.16 -20.00 -6.84
C ALA A 68 3.20 -19.64 -5.69
N ASN A 69 3.11 -20.48 -4.66
CA ASN A 69 2.31 -20.19 -3.45
C ASN A 69 2.84 -18.96 -2.71
N ARG A 70 4.15 -18.82 -2.57
CA ARG A 70 4.77 -17.63 -1.96
C ARG A 70 4.44 -16.36 -2.75
N LEU A 71 4.49 -16.43 -4.08
CA LEU A 71 4.15 -15.30 -4.96
C LEU A 71 2.65 -14.95 -4.87
N ALA A 72 1.77 -15.96 -4.86
CA ALA A 72 0.35 -15.77 -4.65
C ALA A 72 0.04 -15.11 -3.29
N GLY A 73 0.76 -15.49 -2.22
CA GLY A 73 0.68 -14.84 -0.92
C GLY A 73 1.01 -13.35 -0.98
N LYS A 74 2.14 -13.00 -1.63
CA LYS A 74 2.52 -11.59 -1.85
C LYS A 74 1.52 -10.83 -2.71
N ALA A 75 0.97 -11.46 -3.75
CA ALA A 75 -0.04 -10.85 -4.61
C ALA A 75 -1.34 -10.56 -3.84
N ASN A 76 -1.73 -11.45 -2.92
CA ASN A 76 -2.87 -11.23 -2.03
C ASN A 76 -2.64 -10.07 -1.07
N GLU A 77 -1.45 -9.94 -0.50
CA GLU A 77 -1.07 -8.82 0.36
C GLU A 77 -1.15 -7.49 -0.39
N ILE A 78 -0.55 -7.40 -1.58
CA ILE A 78 -0.64 -6.21 -2.44
C ILE A 78 -2.10 -5.89 -2.80
N SER A 79 -2.92 -6.91 -3.08
CA SER A 79 -4.34 -6.73 -3.38
C SER A 79 -5.11 -6.20 -2.18
N ALA A 80 -4.78 -6.64 -0.97
CA ALA A 80 -5.37 -6.13 0.26
C ALA A 80 -5.00 -4.66 0.48
N ASP A 81 -3.74 -4.29 0.28
CA ASP A 81 -3.26 -2.91 0.36
C ASP A 81 -3.93 -2.01 -0.67
N ALA A 82 -4.04 -2.48 -1.92
CA ALA A 82 -4.71 -1.76 -2.99
C ALA A 82 -6.21 -1.54 -2.70
N ASN A 83 -6.88 -2.53 -2.11
CA ASN A 83 -8.26 -2.41 -1.66
C ASN A 83 -8.38 -1.38 -0.53
N ALA A 84 -7.47 -1.39 0.46
CA ALA A 84 -7.46 -0.41 1.55
C ALA A 84 -7.23 1.02 1.03
N ILE A 85 -6.31 1.21 0.07
CA ILE A 85 -6.09 2.50 -0.60
C ILE A 85 -7.35 2.94 -1.35
N SER A 86 -7.98 2.03 -2.11
CA SER A 86 -9.19 2.33 -2.87
C SER A 86 -10.35 2.74 -1.96
N GLN A 87 -10.53 2.06 -0.82
CA GLN A 87 -11.52 2.43 0.18
C GLN A 87 -11.25 3.82 0.78
N ARG A 88 -9.99 4.15 1.09
CA ARG A 88 -9.61 5.50 1.54
C ARG A 88 -9.85 6.57 0.48
N ALA A 89 -9.51 6.30 -0.78
CA ALA A 89 -9.78 7.22 -1.88
C ALA A 89 -11.28 7.47 -2.08
N LEU A 90 -12.10 6.42 -1.92
CA LEU A 90 -13.56 6.52 -1.94
C LEU A 90 -14.08 7.35 -0.77
N SER A 91 -13.57 7.15 0.45
CA SER A 91 -13.99 7.96 1.61
C SER A 91 -13.62 9.44 1.46
N VAL A 92 -12.44 9.75 0.90
CA VAL A 92 -12.03 11.13 0.57
C VAL A 92 -12.97 11.75 -0.46
N THR A 93 -13.33 11.00 -1.51
CA THR A 93 -14.21 11.48 -2.58
C THR A 93 -15.65 11.66 -2.10
N ALA A 94 -16.10 10.79 -1.18
CA ALA A 94 -17.42 10.85 -0.57
C ALA A 94 -17.49 11.83 0.62
N ASP A 95 -16.39 12.48 0.99
CA ASP A 95 -16.34 13.42 2.11
C ASP A 95 -17.23 14.65 1.81
N GLN A 96 -18.43 14.66 2.37
CA GLN A 96 -19.35 15.80 2.30
C GLN A 96 -19.25 16.71 3.53
N THR A 97 -18.25 16.51 4.40
CA THR A 97 -18.09 17.29 5.62
C THR A 97 -17.85 18.75 5.26
N VAL A 98 -18.66 19.65 5.79
CA VAL A 98 -18.49 21.09 5.56
C VAL A 98 -17.59 21.63 6.66
N TYR A 99 -16.40 22.08 6.28
CA TYR A 99 -15.56 22.89 7.14
C TYR A 99 -16.01 24.32 6.97
N LYS A 100 -16.19 25.01 8.09
CA LYS A 100 -16.60 26.40 8.08
C LYS A 100 -15.54 27.16 8.84
N TRP A 101 -14.96 28.14 8.20
CA TRP A 101 -13.98 29.02 8.81
C TRP A 101 -14.62 30.38 9.07
N ARG A 102 -14.25 31.00 10.18
CA ARG A 102 -14.72 32.32 10.57
C ARG A 102 -13.53 33.20 10.90
N VAL A 103 -13.61 34.46 10.48
CA VAL A 103 -12.62 35.48 10.82
C VAL A 103 -13.23 36.41 11.84
N GLU A 104 -12.52 36.63 12.94
CA GLU A 104 -12.85 37.61 13.97
C GLU A 104 -11.62 38.50 14.21
N PHE A 105 -11.83 39.74 14.65
CA PHE A 105 -10.73 40.69 14.87
C PHE A 105 -10.86 41.32 16.24
N ASP A 106 -9.73 41.42 16.92
CA ASP A 106 -9.59 42.18 18.15
C ASP A 106 -8.67 43.38 17.92
N GLY A 107 -9.28 44.57 17.88
CA GLY A 107 -8.58 45.83 17.66
C GLY A 107 -7.61 46.21 18.79
N GLU A 108 -7.84 45.73 20.02
CA GLU A 108 -6.97 46.03 21.16
C GLU A 108 -5.65 45.28 21.09
N SER A 109 -5.71 43.98 20.80
CA SER A 109 -4.50 43.17 20.64
C SER A 109 -3.90 43.23 19.23
N SER A 110 -4.59 43.88 18.27
CA SER A 110 -4.25 43.89 16.85
C SER A 110 -4.10 42.46 16.29
N THR A 111 -5.07 41.61 16.61
CA THR A 111 -5.04 40.18 16.26
C THR A 111 -6.26 39.79 15.45
N VAL A 112 -6.01 39.18 14.28
CA VAL A 112 -7.01 38.49 13.49
C VAL A 112 -7.07 37.04 13.97
N PHE A 113 -8.24 36.56 14.36
CA PHE A 113 -8.48 35.18 14.74
C PHE A 113 -9.14 34.45 13.58
N LEU A 114 -8.50 33.41 13.07
CA LEU A 114 -9.14 32.46 12.18
C LEU A 114 -9.65 31.28 13.02
N LEU A 115 -10.96 31.12 13.10
CA LEU A 115 -11.62 30.06 13.85
C LEU A 115 -12.05 28.94 12.91
N ASN A 116 -11.81 27.71 13.35
CA ASN A 116 -12.44 26.53 12.79
C ASN A 116 -13.87 26.40 13.37
N ASP A 117 -14.86 26.99 12.72
CA ASP A 117 -16.28 26.98 13.14
C ASP A 117 -16.99 25.67 12.76
N CYS A 118 -16.32 24.53 12.93
CA CYS A 118 -16.88 23.21 12.70
C CYS A 118 -16.43 22.20 13.78
N PRO A 119 -17.17 21.09 13.97
CA PRO A 119 -16.86 20.07 14.96
C PRO A 119 -15.76 19.10 14.54
N HIS A 120 -15.03 19.38 13.45
CA HIS A 120 -14.01 18.50 12.88
C HIS A 120 -12.64 19.15 12.95
N GLU A 121 -11.62 18.34 13.16
CA GLU A 121 -10.23 18.81 13.17
C GLU A 121 -9.69 19.04 11.75
N ALA A 122 -8.87 20.08 11.58
CA ALA A 122 -8.15 20.33 10.34
C ALA A 122 -6.64 20.14 10.55
N SER A 123 -5.97 19.50 9.60
CA SER A 123 -4.52 19.30 9.60
C SER A 123 -3.85 20.07 8.45
N ASP A 124 -2.53 20.30 8.56
CA ASP A 124 -1.72 21.01 7.57
C ASP A 124 -2.35 22.35 7.15
N VAL A 125 -2.77 23.16 8.13
CA VAL A 125 -3.51 24.40 7.89
C VAL A 125 -2.54 25.52 7.53
N HIS A 126 -2.69 26.06 6.32
CA HIS A 126 -1.92 27.18 5.81
C HIS A 126 -2.86 28.36 5.63
N VAL A 127 -2.55 29.46 6.30
CA VAL A 127 -3.36 30.68 6.28
C VAL A 127 -2.58 31.79 5.60
N PHE A 128 -3.24 32.52 4.71
CA PHE A 128 -2.72 33.72 4.08
C PHE A 128 -3.72 34.85 4.29
N VAL A 129 -3.30 35.92 4.95
CA VAL A 129 -4.04 37.17 5.03
C VAL A 129 -3.54 38.07 3.92
N ARG A 130 -4.47 38.53 3.07
CA ARG A 130 -4.18 39.36 1.90
C ARG A 130 -4.99 40.65 1.95
N HIS A 131 -4.41 41.74 1.48
CA HIS A 131 -5.12 42.97 1.18
C HIS A 131 -4.87 43.26 -0.30
N GLU A 132 -5.95 43.39 -1.08
CA GLU A 132 -5.89 43.42 -2.54
C GLU A 132 -5.08 42.21 -3.06
N ASP A 133 -3.92 42.47 -3.70
CA ASP A 133 -3.05 41.44 -4.27
C ASP A 133 -1.79 41.14 -3.45
N GLN A 134 -1.63 41.76 -2.28
CA GLN A 134 -0.46 41.58 -1.43
C GLN A 134 -0.75 40.66 -0.24
N THR A 135 0.09 39.64 -0.05
CA THR A 135 0.12 38.87 1.20
C THR A 135 0.76 39.73 2.28
N ILE A 136 -0.02 39.99 3.32
CA ILE A 136 0.39 40.82 4.46
C ILE A 136 0.89 39.95 5.61
N MET A 137 0.32 38.75 5.77
CA MET A 137 0.76 37.75 6.75
C MET A 137 0.43 36.34 6.25
N ASP A 138 1.30 35.38 6.57
CA ASP A 138 1.04 33.96 6.42
C ASP A 138 1.36 33.19 7.70
N ARG A 139 0.72 32.05 7.89
CA ARG A 139 0.99 31.14 9.01
C ARG A 139 0.68 29.70 8.65
N ILE A 140 1.54 28.79 9.09
CA ILE A 140 1.35 27.35 8.98
C ILE A 140 1.10 26.79 10.38
N VAL A 141 0.09 25.93 10.50
CA VAL A 141 -0.28 25.24 11.74
C VAL A 141 -0.55 23.78 11.40
N ASP A 142 0.18 22.87 12.04
CA ASP A 142 0.08 21.43 11.76
C ASP A 142 -1.33 20.89 12.03
N LYS A 143 -1.99 21.42 13.07
CA LYS A 143 -3.28 20.92 13.54
C LYS A 143 -4.10 22.00 14.20
N VAL A 144 -5.37 22.10 13.80
CA VAL A 144 -6.37 22.98 14.40
C VAL A 144 -7.53 22.11 14.87
N PRO A 145 -7.78 22.01 16.19
CA PRO A 145 -8.87 21.20 16.71
C PRO A 145 -10.24 21.72 16.26
N ALA A 146 -11.27 20.91 16.47
CA ALA A 146 -12.67 21.34 16.36
C ALA A 146 -12.89 22.59 17.23
N PHE A 147 -13.52 23.63 16.67
CA PHE A 147 -13.72 24.92 17.34
C PHE A 147 -12.43 25.61 17.82
N GLY A 148 -11.28 25.22 17.26
CA GLY A 148 -9.98 25.83 17.53
C GLY A 148 -9.79 27.17 16.82
N GLU A 149 -8.78 27.92 17.25
CA GLU A 149 -8.45 29.22 16.68
C GLU A 149 -6.97 29.36 16.36
N ILE A 150 -6.68 30.15 15.34
CA ILE A 150 -5.33 30.55 14.94
C ILE A 150 -5.23 32.07 15.13
N PRO A 151 -4.48 32.56 16.14
CA PRO A 151 -4.24 33.98 16.29
C PRO A 151 -3.21 34.47 15.27
N LEU A 152 -3.51 35.54 14.57
CA LEU A 152 -2.65 36.17 13.57
C LEU A 152 -2.44 37.62 14.02
N LYS A 153 -1.38 37.83 14.81
CA LYS A 153 -1.10 39.12 15.44
C LYS A 153 -0.13 39.92 14.60
N ASP A 154 -0.54 41.12 14.22
CA ASP A 154 0.30 42.11 13.53
C ASP A 154 -0.21 43.52 13.84
N GLU A 155 0.68 44.42 14.26
CA GLU A 155 0.35 45.83 14.56
C GLU A 155 -0.17 46.59 13.32
N LEU A 156 0.17 46.12 12.12
CA LEU A 156 -0.27 46.71 10.86
C LEU A 156 -1.80 46.74 10.74
N PHE A 157 -2.51 45.76 11.30
CA PHE A 157 -3.98 45.72 11.23
C PHE A 157 -4.62 46.91 11.93
N THR A 158 -4.33 47.11 13.22
CA THR A 158 -4.86 48.25 13.97
C THR A 158 -4.32 49.57 13.41
N GLN A 159 -3.06 49.63 12.97
CA GLN A 159 -2.51 50.83 12.32
C GLN A 159 -3.34 51.24 11.10
N LYS A 160 -3.71 50.29 10.22
CA LYS A 160 -4.52 50.55 9.03
C LYS A 160 -5.95 50.93 9.36
N VAL A 161 -6.57 50.27 10.33
CA VAL A 161 -7.92 50.63 10.81
C VAL A 161 -7.94 52.06 11.37
N VAL A 162 -6.95 52.45 12.18
CA VAL A 162 -6.83 53.81 12.74
C VAL A 162 -6.51 54.85 11.67
N GLU A 163 -5.67 54.52 10.69
CA GLU A 163 -5.37 55.39 9.55
C GLU A 163 -6.64 55.71 8.75
N ASP A 164 -7.46 54.69 8.46
CA ASP A 164 -8.74 54.86 7.77
C ASP A 164 -9.72 55.69 8.60
N GLN A 165 -9.84 55.43 9.91
CA GLN A 165 -10.69 56.25 10.81
C GLN A 165 -10.26 57.72 10.83
N ARG A 166 -8.95 58.01 10.91
CA ARG A 166 -8.44 59.38 10.85
C ARG A 166 -8.76 60.07 9.52
N SER A 167 -8.82 59.31 8.43
CA SER A 167 -9.19 59.86 7.12
C SER A 167 -10.66 60.31 7.10
N ILE A 168 -11.55 59.50 7.69
CA ILE A 168 -12.97 59.81 7.87
C ILE A 168 -13.14 61.04 8.77
N ASP A 169 -12.44 61.09 9.90
CA ASP A 169 -12.53 62.21 10.84
C ASP A 169 -12.08 63.54 10.19
N ARG A 170 -11.06 63.49 9.32
CA ARG A 170 -10.62 64.65 8.53
C ARG A 170 -11.70 65.11 7.55
N LEU A 171 -12.37 64.19 6.85
CA LEU A 171 -13.49 64.53 5.96
C LEU A 171 -14.62 65.21 6.74
N ASN A 172 -14.96 64.70 7.91
CA ASN A 172 -15.99 65.27 8.79
C ASN A 172 -15.61 66.64 9.37
N SER A 173 -14.31 66.91 9.52
CA SER A 173 -13.81 68.23 9.94
C SER A 173 -13.85 69.28 8.82
N SER A 174 -14.00 68.86 7.55
CA SER A 174 -14.11 69.76 6.40
C SER A 174 -15.56 70.21 6.21
N ALA A 175 -15.78 71.52 6.11
CA ALA A 175 -17.12 72.10 6.04
C ALA A 175 -17.85 71.66 4.76
N GLY A 176 -19.03 71.04 4.90
CA GLY A 176 -19.98 70.83 3.81
C GLY A 176 -20.53 69.41 3.64
N PHE A 177 -19.99 68.40 4.33
CA PHE A 177 -20.47 67.02 4.24
C PHE A 177 -20.17 66.23 5.52
N VAL A 178 -21.12 65.39 5.96
CA VAL A 178 -20.92 64.45 7.09
C VAL A 178 -20.90 63.04 6.53
N TYR A 179 -19.75 62.38 6.65
CA TYR A 179 -19.57 60.96 6.37
C TYR A 179 -19.83 60.15 7.65
N ILE A 180 -20.88 59.33 7.63
CA ILE A 180 -21.21 58.40 8.71
C ILE A 180 -20.63 57.03 8.34
N GLY A 181 -19.47 56.70 8.90
CA GLY A 181 -18.79 55.43 8.70
C GLY A 181 -17.72 55.18 9.76
N VAL A 182 -17.36 53.91 9.95
CA VAL A 182 -16.28 53.48 10.85
C VAL A 182 -15.08 53.09 9.99
N GLY A 183 -13.90 53.51 10.42
CA GLY A 183 -12.64 53.14 9.79
C GLY A 183 -12.46 51.63 9.81
N GLY A 184 -11.98 51.08 8.72
CA GLY A 184 -11.73 49.66 8.63
C GLY A 184 -10.66 49.29 7.63
N TYR A 185 -10.27 48.02 7.68
CA TYR A 185 -9.25 47.46 6.81
C TYR A 185 -9.78 46.17 6.20
N ASP A 186 -10.02 46.18 4.89
CA ASP A 186 -10.55 45.02 4.17
C ASP A 186 -9.45 44.00 3.96
N VAL A 187 -9.64 42.78 4.45
CA VAL A 187 -8.71 41.67 4.26
C VAL A 187 -9.43 40.46 3.68
N THR A 188 -8.70 39.68 2.89
CA THR A 188 -9.12 38.38 2.39
C THR A 188 -8.25 37.32 3.04
N VAL A 189 -8.86 36.44 3.82
CA VAL A 189 -8.18 35.31 4.46
C VAL A 189 -8.39 34.08 3.60
N HIS A 190 -7.30 33.55 3.04
CA HIS A 190 -7.30 32.26 2.38
C HIS A 190 -6.78 31.22 3.36
N VAL A 191 -7.51 30.13 3.50
CA VAL A 191 -7.10 28.98 4.32
C VAL A 191 -7.08 27.73 3.47
N ALA A 192 -5.96 27.04 3.45
CA ALA A 192 -5.81 25.73 2.81
C ALA A 192 -5.51 24.68 3.88
N TYR A 193 -6.25 23.57 3.87
CA TYR A 193 -6.22 22.59 4.95
C TYR A 193 -6.52 21.19 4.45
N THR A 194 -6.18 20.19 5.25
CA THR A 194 -6.46 18.78 5.03
C THR A 194 -7.56 18.34 6.01
N THR A 195 -8.65 17.74 5.51
CA THR A 195 -9.74 17.22 6.35
C THR A 195 -9.30 15.99 7.14
N GLU A 196 -10.05 15.60 8.19
CA GLU A 196 -9.83 14.35 8.93
C GLU A 196 -9.75 13.10 8.03
N LEU A 197 -10.44 13.13 6.89
CA LEU A 197 -10.43 12.04 5.91
C LEU A 197 -9.25 12.11 4.93
N GLY A 198 -8.44 13.17 4.97
CA GLY A 198 -7.26 13.36 4.12
C GLY A 198 -7.52 14.17 2.85
N SER A 199 -8.69 14.80 2.71
CA SER A 199 -9.01 15.63 1.53
C SER A 199 -8.38 17.01 1.65
N ARG A 200 -7.64 17.46 0.62
CA ARG A 200 -7.09 18.83 0.58
C ARG A 200 -8.17 19.81 0.09
N ARG A 201 -8.41 20.88 0.85
CA ARG A 201 -9.41 21.91 0.57
C ARG A 201 -8.85 23.31 0.79
N SER A 202 -9.58 24.30 0.29
CA SER A 202 -9.27 25.70 0.49
C SER A 202 -10.53 26.55 0.54
N ASP A 203 -10.57 27.52 1.46
CA ASP A 203 -11.64 28.51 1.57
C ASP A 203 -11.10 29.93 1.52
N GLU A 204 -11.94 30.85 1.08
CA GLU A 204 -11.68 32.29 1.02
C GLU A 204 -12.73 33.04 1.84
N ILE A 205 -12.28 33.91 2.73
CA ILE A 205 -13.14 34.68 3.63
C ILE A 205 -12.77 36.15 3.50
N LYS A 206 -13.71 36.95 2.98
CA LYS A 206 -13.59 38.41 2.95
C LYS A 206 -14.10 38.98 4.27
N HIS A 207 -13.30 39.80 4.91
CA HIS A 207 -13.65 40.39 6.20
C HIS A 207 -13.13 41.82 6.31
N ARG A 208 -13.96 42.71 6.85
CA ARG A 208 -13.57 44.09 7.12
C ARG A 208 -13.21 44.22 8.59
N LEU A 209 -11.92 44.40 8.88
CA LEU A 209 -11.45 44.68 10.24
C LEU A 209 -11.96 46.05 10.66
N THR A 210 -12.57 46.15 11.82
CA THR A 210 -13.04 47.43 12.40
C THR A 210 -12.57 47.49 13.86
N ASN A 211 -12.50 48.68 14.45
CA ASN A 211 -11.96 48.88 15.81
C ASN A 211 -12.86 48.30 16.95
N GLY A 212 -13.72 47.34 16.64
CA GLY A 212 -14.57 46.66 17.61
C GLY A 212 -13.79 45.61 18.41
N GLN A 213 -14.29 45.32 19.61
CA GLN A 213 -13.89 44.12 20.34
C GLN A 213 -14.59 42.90 19.71
N ARG A 214 -13.90 41.77 19.75
CA ARG A 214 -14.46 40.46 19.39
C ARG A 214 -15.67 40.16 20.30
N HIS A 215 -16.75 39.64 19.70
CA HIS A 215 -17.99 39.26 20.41
C HIS A 215 -17.97 37.79 20.82
#